data_AF-A0A2D5KAJ0-F1
#
_entry.id   AF-A0A2D5KAJ0-F1
#
_cell.length_a   1.000
_cell.length_b   1.000
_cell.length_c   1.000
_cell.angle_alpha   90.00
_cell.angle_beta   90.00
_cell.angle_gamma   90.00
#
_symmetry.space_group_name_H-M   'P 1'
#
loop_
_entity.id
_entity.type
_entity.pdbx_description
1 polymer ?
#
loop_
_entity_poly.entity_id
_entity_poly.type
_entity_poly.pdbx_seq_one_letter_code
_entity_poly.pdbx_strand_id
1 'polypeptide(L)'
;MLAYLILFFVGLISGSLVFLKKGLKKYINSLLSFSGAYLLSVSFLHLLPHLFEGESHDLGIYLLIGFFLQLILDYFSGGIEHGHTHVNHKQIGKFPFLIFFSLCIHAFIESFPLSHLSQEEGWSYLSGLSLHKAPIAFILASLLLAYKLPKVNIVIGILVFSLMAPLGAFWGSFISEDTQIFKQLMAVSVGIILHLSTTILFENNEEHLIKWKKLFPMLAGALLALLTLIGH
;
A
#
# COMPACT_ATOMS: atom_id res chain seq x y z
N MET A 1 17.01 -0.43 10.07
CA MET A 1 16.44 0.23 11.27
C MET A 1 15.67 1.51 10.94
N LEU A 2 16.26 2.50 10.24
CA LEU A 2 15.58 3.76 9.90
C LEU A 2 14.30 3.53 9.06
N ALA A 3 14.35 2.68 8.04
CA ALA A 3 13.19 2.34 7.21
C ALA A 3 11.99 1.83 8.03
N TYR A 4 12.24 0.98 9.02
CA TYR A 4 11.19 0.44 9.90
C TYR A 4 10.50 1.54 10.73
N LEU A 5 11.29 2.48 11.24
CA LEU A 5 10.75 3.63 11.99
C LEU A 5 9.94 4.55 11.08
N ILE A 6 10.42 4.81 9.86
CA ILE A 6 9.68 5.62 8.87
C ILE A 6 8.31 5.00 8.59
N LEU A 7 8.26 3.71 8.24
CA LEU A 7 7.00 3.02 7.97
C LEU A 7 6.03 3.06 9.16
N PHE A 8 6.54 2.80 10.37
CA PHE A 8 5.74 2.82 11.60
C PHE A 8 5.18 4.21 11.88
N PHE A 9 6.03 5.24 11.90
CA PHE A 9 5.60 6.59 12.26
C PHE A 9 4.74 7.24 11.18
N VAL A 10 4.97 6.96 9.90
CA VAL A 10 4.10 7.45 8.81
C VAL A 10 2.68 6.92 8.97
N GLY A 11 2.52 5.61 9.23
CA GLY A 11 1.21 5.01 9.51
C GLY A 11 0.56 5.60 10.76
N LEU A 12 1.32 5.70 11.85
CA LEU A 12 0.81 6.14 13.15
C LEU A 12 0.36 7.61 13.12
N ILE A 13 1.20 8.49 12.57
CA ILE A 13 0.91 9.92 12.46
C ILE A 13 -0.29 10.12 11.53
N SER A 14 -0.30 9.46 10.36
CA SER A 14 -1.36 9.63 9.37
C SER A 14 -2.72 9.14 9.88
N GLY A 15 -2.76 7.99 10.55
CA GLY A 15 -3.98 7.51 11.22
C GLY A 15 -4.44 8.45 12.34
N SER A 16 -3.50 8.99 13.13
CA SER A 16 -3.82 9.89 14.24
C SER A 16 -4.31 11.28 13.80
N LEU A 17 -3.97 11.74 12.59
CA LEU A 17 -4.40 13.03 12.04
C LEU A 17 -5.92 13.16 11.98
N VAL A 18 -6.67 12.06 11.95
CA VAL A 18 -8.14 12.07 11.94
C VAL A 18 -8.74 12.75 13.17
N PHE A 19 -8.02 12.72 14.31
CA PHE A 19 -8.46 13.38 15.55
C PHE A 19 -8.23 14.90 15.53
N LEU A 20 -7.32 15.38 14.67
CA LEU A 20 -6.87 16.78 14.65
C LEU A 20 -7.48 17.58 13.50
N LYS A 21 -7.64 16.97 12.31
CA LYS A 21 -8.05 17.69 11.09
C LYS A 21 -9.26 17.04 10.42
N LYS A 22 -10.41 17.68 10.57
CA LYS A 22 -11.61 17.38 9.79
C LYS A 22 -11.43 17.86 8.34
N GLY A 23 -11.99 17.13 7.37
CA GLY A 23 -12.04 17.57 5.96
C GLY A 23 -10.83 17.19 5.10
N LEU A 24 -9.85 16.44 5.61
CA LEU A 24 -8.72 15.93 4.80
C LEU A 24 -9.16 14.93 3.73
N LYS A 25 -10.33 14.28 3.90
CA LYS A 25 -10.89 13.29 2.96
C LYS A 25 -10.91 13.77 1.50
N LYS A 26 -11.09 15.07 1.25
CA LYS A 26 -11.12 15.63 -0.11
C LYS A 26 -9.78 15.55 -0.86
N TYR A 27 -8.66 15.44 -0.14
CA TYR A 27 -7.32 15.34 -0.70
C TYR A 27 -6.81 13.90 -0.80
N ILE A 28 -7.43 12.98 -0.04
CA ILE A 28 -7.00 11.59 0.08
C ILE A 28 -7.05 10.87 -1.28
N ASN A 29 -8.10 11.07 -2.08
CA ASN A 29 -8.22 10.40 -3.38
C ASN A 29 -7.14 10.85 -4.37
N SER A 30 -6.74 12.13 -4.35
CA SER A 30 -5.64 12.63 -5.16
C SER A 30 -4.30 12.07 -4.68
N LEU A 31 -4.11 11.96 -3.35
CA LEU A 31 -2.91 11.38 -2.78
C LEU A 31 -2.79 9.88 -3.08
N LEU A 32 -3.90 9.13 -3.02
CA LEU A 32 -3.97 7.73 -3.44
C LEU A 32 -3.63 7.56 -4.92
N SER A 33 -4.20 8.41 -5.79
CA SER A 33 -3.92 8.36 -7.23
C SER A 33 -2.43 8.64 -7.52
N PHE A 34 -1.84 9.61 -6.81
CA PHE A 34 -0.41 9.92 -6.89
C PHE A 34 0.46 8.75 -6.40
N SER A 35 0.21 8.25 -5.19
CA SER A 35 1.04 7.20 -4.58
C SER A 35 0.89 5.86 -5.29
N GLY A 36 -0.31 5.52 -5.76
CA GLY A 36 -0.56 4.34 -6.58
C GLY A 36 0.19 4.37 -7.90
N ALA A 37 0.20 5.51 -8.61
CA ALA A 37 0.97 5.68 -9.84
C ALA A 37 2.49 5.65 -9.59
N TYR A 38 2.95 6.26 -8.49
CA TYR A 38 4.34 6.23 -8.08
C TYR A 38 4.82 4.79 -7.80
N LEU A 39 4.09 4.03 -6.98
CA LEU A 39 4.41 2.63 -6.66
C LEU A 39 4.34 1.71 -7.88
N LEU A 40 3.38 1.94 -8.78
CA LEU A 40 3.32 1.21 -10.05
C LEU A 40 4.60 1.42 -10.86
N SER A 41 5.00 2.69 -10.97
CA SER A 41 6.19 3.08 -11.73
C SER A 41 7.45 2.51 -11.09
N VAL A 42 7.62 2.60 -9.78
CA VAL A 42 8.73 1.94 -9.06
C VAL A 42 8.72 0.43 -9.27
N SER A 43 7.55 -0.21 -9.32
CA SER A 43 7.45 -1.65 -9.59
C SER A 43 7.96 -2.00 -10.98
N PHE A 44 7.61 -1.22 -12.01
CA PHE A 44 8.09 -1.44 -13.37
C PHE A 44 9.56 -1.09 -13.58
N LEU A 45 10.05 -0.04 -12.91
CA LEU A 45 11.39 0.49 -13.14
C LEU A 45 12.46 -0.22 -12.31
N HIS A 46 12.10 -0.71 -11.12
CA HIS A 46 13.05 -1.27 -10.15
C HIS A 46 12.70 -2.72 -9.79
N LEU A 47 11.49 -2.98 -9.26
CA LEU A 47 11.17 -4.29 -8.68
C LEU A 47 11.06 -5.41 -9.72
N LEU A 48 10.40 -5.17 -10.86
CA LEU A 48 10.24 -6.17 -11.91
C LEU A 48 11.57 -6.52 -12.58
N PRO A 49 12.41 -5.55 -12.99
CA PRO A 49 13.76 -5.85 -13.47
C PRO A 49 14.58 -6.68 -12.47
N HIS A 50 14.60 -6.29 -11.20
CA HIS A 50 15.30 -7.02 -10.14
C HIS A 50 14.73 -8.43 -9.94
N LEU A 51 13.41 -8.59 -9.95
CA LEU A 51 12.74 -9.88 -9.78
C LEU A 51 13.09 -10.88 -10.90
N PHE A 52 13.16 -10.39 -12.15
CA PHE A 52 13.45 -11.21 -13.32
C PHE A 52 14.94 -11.23 -13.68
N GLU A 53 15.81 -10.77 -12.80
CA GLU A 53 17.24 -10.94 -12.95
C GLU A 53 17.62 -12.42 -12.71
N GLY A 54 18.04 -13.09 -13.78
CA GLY A 54 18.40 -14.51 -13.80
C GLY A 54 17.38 -15.42 -14.52
N GLU A 55 17.62 -16.73 -14.47
CA GLU A 55 16.79 -17.73 -15.16
C GLU A 55 15.77 -18.35 -14.18
N SER A 56 14.57 -17.76 -14.09
CA SER A 56 13.48 -18.32 -13.29
C SER A 56 12.12 -18.11 -13.97
N HIS A 57 11.66 -19.16 -14.67
CA HIS A 57 10.44 -19.11 -15.49
C HIS A 57 9.14 -19.19 -14.67
N ASP A 58 9.19 -19.59 -13.41
CA ASP A 58 8.02 -19.79 -12.54
C ASP A 58 7.59 -18.53 -11.77
N LEU A 59 8.44 -17.50 -11.69
CA LEU A 59 8.14 -16.27 -10.91
C LEU A 59 6.88 -15.54 -11.38
N GLY A 60 6.54 -15.64 -12.66
CA GLY A 60 5.28 -15.07 -13.19
C GLY A 60 4.03 -15.67 -12.54
N ILE A 61 4.07 -16.94 -12.12
CA ILE A 61 2.96 -17.61 -11.41
C ILE A 61 2.79 -16.99 -10.02
N TYR A 62 3.89 -16.75 -9.30
CA TYR A 62 3.86 -16.13 -7.98
C TYR A 62 3.41 -14.67 -8.02
N LEU A 63 3.78 -13.95 -9.08
CA LEU A 63 3.25 -12.61 -9.36
C LEU A 63 1.73 -12.65 -9.55
N LEU A 64 1.20 -13.60 -10.34
CA LEU A 64 -0.24 -13.79 -10.49
C LEU A 64 -0.93 -14.17 -9.18
N ILE A 65 -0.31 -15.04 -8.37
CA ILE A 65 -0.81 -15.40 -7.04
C ILE A 65 -0.94 -14.14 -6.18
N GLY A 66 0.07 -13.27 -6.15
CA GLY A 66 0.01 -12.01 -5.43
C GLY A 66 -1.10 -11.09 -5.92
N PHE A 67 -1.25 -10.97 -7.24
CA PHE A 67 -2.30 -10.15 -7.85
C PHE A 67 -3.71 -10.61 -7.45
N PHE A 68 -3.99 -11.92 -7.56
CA PHE A 68 -5.29 -12.47 -7.20
C PHE A 68 -5.52 -12.54 -5.68
N LEU A 69 -4.46 -12.74 -4.90
CA LEU A 69 -4.54 -12.60 -3.45
C LEU A 69 -5.00 -11.18 -3.09
N GLN A 70 -4.41 -10.16 -3.70
CA GLN A 70 -4.83 -8.79 -3.44
C GLN A 70 -6.26 -8.51 -3.90
N LEU A 71 -6.71 -9.07 -5.02
CA LEU A 71 -8.12 -8.98 -5.44
C LEU A 71 -9.08 -9.53 -4.36
N ILE A 72 -8.72 -10.65 -3.72
CA ILE A 72 -9.52 -11.23 -2.64
C ILE A 72 -9.50 -10.33 -1.40
N LEU A 73 -8.32 -9.83 -1.01
CA LEU A 73 -8.19 -8.91 0.12
C LEU A 73 -8.96 -7.61 -0.12
N ASP A 74 -8.94 -7.10 -1.34
CA ASP A 74 -9.67 -5.88 -1.71
C ASP A 74 -11.19 -6.07 -1.64
N TYR A 75 -11.69 -7.21 -2.15
CA TYR A 75 -13.09 -7.60 -1.99
C TYR A 75 -13.51 -7.64 -0.50
N PHE A 76 -12.66 -8.18 0.37
CA PHE A 76 -12.88 -8.20 1.81
C PHE A 76 -12.73 -6.83 2.48
N SER A 77 -11.91 -5.94 1.93
CA SER A 77 -11.75 -4.56 2.36
C SER A 77 -12.93 -3.68 1.98
N GLY A 78 -13.69 -4.07 0.96
CA GLY A 78 -14.78 -3.27 0.39
C GLY A 78 -14.27 -2.04 -0.36
N GLY A 79 -13.06 -2.10 -0.92
CA GLY A 79 -12.47 -1.04 -1.72
C GLY A 79 -11.99 0.18 -0.94
N ILE A 80 -11.74 0.01 0.37
CA ILE A 80 -11.35 1.11 1.25
C ILE A 80 -9.96 1.64 0.91
N GLU A 81 -9.09 0.77 0.39
CA GLU A 81 -7.73 1.09 -0.05
C GLU A 81 -7.70 2.14 -1.17
N HIS A 82 -8.74 2.21 -2.00
CA HIS A 82 -8.87 3.19 -3.08
C HIS A 82 -9.90 4.30 -2.81
N GLY A 83 -10.43 4.38 -1.57
CA GLY A 83 -11.19 5.53 -1.07
C GLY A 83 -12.71 5.33 -0.90
N HIS A 84 -13.24 4.14 -1.17
CA HIS A 84 -14.66 3.85 -0.95
C HIS A 84 -14.93 3.70 0.55
N THR A 85 -15.77 4.55 1.11
CA THR A 85 -16.09 4.52 2.55
C THR A 85 -17.59 4.56 2.71
N HIS A 86 -18.24 3.42 2.47
CA HIS A 86 -19.65 3.25 2.79
C HIS A 86 -19.79 2.77 4.22
N VAL A 87 -20.44 3.58 5.06
CA VAL A 87 -20.74 3.19 6.43
C VAL A 87 -21.94 2.27 6.40
N ASN A 88 -21.73 0.98 6.66
CA ASN A 88 -22.84 0.06 6.87
C ASN A 88 -23.46 0.35 8.24
N HIS A 89 -24.67 0.90 8.26
CA HIS A 89 -25.37 1.23 9.51
C HIS A 89 -25.56 0.02 10.45
N LYS A 90 -25.51 -1.22 9.94
CA LYS A 90 -25.55 -2.45 10.77
C LYS A 90 -24.24 -2.72 11.52
N GLN A 91 -23.15 -2.02 11.21
CA GLN A 91 -21.82 -2.17 11.79
C GLN A 91 -21.49 -1.12 12.86
N ILE A 92 -22.43 -0.22 13.19
CA ILE A 92 -22.23 0.77 14.25
C ILE A 92 -21.89 0.05 15.58
N GLY A 93 -20.81 0.49 16.22
CA GLY A 93 -20.31 -0.07 17.48
C GLY A 93 -19.51 -1.38 17.34
N LYS A 94 -19.38 -1.93 16.13
CA LYS A 94 -18.64 -3.19 15.88
C LYS A 94 -17.33 -2.93 15.15
N PHE A 95 -16.25 -3.58 15.61
CA PHE A 95 -14.95 -3.46 14.95
C PHE A 95 -14.98 -4.22 13.61
N PRO A 96 -14.60 -3.60 12.48
CA PRO A 96 -14.64 -4.24 11.17
C PRO A 96 -13.42 -5.16 10.95
N PHE A 97 -13.41 -6.32 11.61
CA PHE A 97 -12.26 -7.24 11.57
C PHE A 97 -11.88 -7.68 10.15
N LEU A 98 -12.84 -7.96 9.28
CA LEU A 98 -12.56 -8.42 7.92
C LEU A 98 -11.78 -7.37 7.10
N ILE A 99 -12.23 -6.11 7.15
CA ILE A 99 -11.55 -4.98 6.52
C ILE A 99 -10.17 -4.79 7.13
N PHE A 100 -10.10 -4.77 8.47
CA PHE A 100 -8.87 -4.53 9.19
C PHE A 100 -7.79 -5.58 8.89
N PHE A 101 -8.14 -6.86 8.91
CA PHE A 101 -7.18 -7.93 8.62
C PHE A 101 -6.76 -7.92 7.14
N SER A 102 -7.66 -7.58 6.22
CA SER A 102 -7.30 -7.48 4.80
C SER A 102 -6.23 -6.40 4.57
N LEU A 103 -6.45 -5.22 5.13
CA LEU A 103 -5.48 -4.12 5.12
C LEU A 103 -4.15 -4.51 5.77
N CYS A 104 -4.20 -5.22 6.90
CA CYS A 104 -3.00 -5.65 7.62
C CYS A 104 -2.18 -6.68 6.83
N ILE A 105 -2.83 -7.68 6.23
CA ILE A 105 -2.16 -8.73 5.45
C ILE A 105 -1.50 -8.11 4.22
N HIS A 106 -2.22 -7.28 3.48
CA HIS A 106 -1.66 -6.53 2.36
C HIS A 106 -0.45 -5.71 2.82
N ALA A 107 -0.62 -4.84 3.82
CA ALA A 107 0.43 -3.97 4.30
C ALA A 107 1.69 -4.71 4.77
N PHE A 108 1.53 -5.92 5.27
CA PHE A 108 2.62 -6.82 5.65
C PHE A 108 3.32 -7.39 4.42
N ILE A 109 2.58 -8.02 3.50
CA ILE A 109 3.19 -8.69 2.35
C ILE A 109 3.84 -7.68 1.41
N GLU A 110 3.20 -6.54 1.13
CA GLU A 110 3.79 -5.54 0.23
C GLU A 110 5.16 -5.08 0.73
N SER A 111 5.40 -4.95 2.04
CA SER A 111 6.65 -4.41 2.56
C SER A 111 7.80 -5.44 2.64
N PHE A 112 7.54 -6.69 2.28
CA PHE A 112 8.48 -7.81 2.35
C PHE A 112 9.83 -7.57 1.65
N PRO A 113 9.91 -7.13 0.37
CA PRO A 113 11.17 -7.09 -0.35
C PRO A 113 12.11 -5.95 0.08
N LEU A 114 11.62 -5.01 0.91
CA LEU A 114 12.30 -3.75 1.21
C LEU A 114 13.73 -3.89 1.73
N SER A 115 14.06 -4.95 2.48
CA SER A 115 15.37 -5.10 3.12
C SER A 115 16.49 -5.58 2.19
N HIS A 116 16.15 -6.08 1.00
CA HIS A 116 17.11 -6.65 0.05
C HIS A 116 17.29 -5.81 -1.21
N LEU A 117 16.51 -4.74 -1.37
CA LEU A 117 16.73 -3.79 -2.45
C LEU A 117 18.06 -3.05 -2.25
N SER A 118 18.70 -2.68 -3.36
CA SER A 118 19.86 -1.79 -3.31
C SER A 118 19.49 -0.48 -2.61
N GLN A 119 20.49 0.30 -2.19
CA GLN A 119 20.22 1.52 -1.42
C GLN A 119 19.27 2.48 -2.16
N GLU A 120 19.48 2.68 -3.46
CA GLU A 120 18.71 3.60 -4.30
C GLU A 120 17.29 3.07 -4.60
N GLU A 121 17.16 1.80 -4.95
CA GLU A 121 15.87 1.13 -5.13
C GLU A 121 15.07 1.13 -3.81
N GLY A 122 15.75 0.85 -2.71
CA GLY A 122 15.17 0.79 -1.36
C GLY A 122 14.64 2.14 -0.91
N TRP A 123 15.32 3.25 -1.20
CA TRP A 123 14.80 4.60 -0.91
C TRP A 123 13.58 4.95 -1.75
N SER A 124 13.64 4.66 -3.06
CA SER A 124 12.53 4.88 -3.99
C SER A 124 11.30 4.10 -3.52
N TYR A 125 11.49 2.82 -3.21
CA TYR A 125 10.44 1.93 -2.75
C TYR A 125 9.88 2.30 -1.37
N LEU A 126 10.74 2.61 -0.40
CA LEU A 126 10.34 3.08 0.93
C LEU A 126 9.49 4.36 0.83
N SER A 127 9.88 5.30 -0.02
CA SER A 127 9.13 6.54 -0.21
C SER A 127 7.74 6.27 -0.78
N GLY A 128 7.64 5.37 -1.76
CA GLY A 128 6.37 4.94 -2.35
C GLY A 128 5.46 4.27 -1.33
N LEU A 129 5.99 3.28 -0.59
CA LEU A 129 5.26 2.60 0.49
C LEU A 129 4.76 3.58 1.54
N SER A 130 5.59 4.55 1.92
CA SER A 130 5.22 5.57 2.92
C SER A 130 4.10 6.47 2.41
N LEU A 131 4.23 6.98 1.18
CA LEU A 131 3.24 7.84 0.53
C LEU A 131 1.90 7.12 0.31
N HIS A 132 1.94 5.81 0.12
CA HIS A 132 0.76 4.97 -0.07
C HIS A 132 0.07 4.60 1.26
N LYS A 133 0.83 4.22 2.28
CA LYS A 133 0.29 3.85 3.60
C LYS A 133 -0.33 5.02 4.34
N ALA A 134 0.17 6.24 4.13
CA ALA A 134 -0.36 7.44 4.77
C ALA A 134 -1.89 7.64 4.54
N PRO A 135 -2.39 7.71 3.29
CA PRO A 135 -3.82 7.81 3.04
C PRO A 135 -4.62 6.59 3.54
N ILE A 136 -4.11 5.36 3.41
CA ILE A 136 -4.83 4.17 3.90
C ILE A 136 -4.99 4.19 5.42
N ALA A 137 -3.94 4.51 6.17
CA ALA A 137 -4.01 4.64 7.63
C ALA A 137 -5.07 5.69 8.04
N PHE A 138 -5.12 6.82 7.33
CA PHE A 138 -6.11 7.87 7.55
C PHE A 138 -7.54 7.39 7.25
N ILE A 139 -7.74 6.64 6.16
CA ILE A 139 -9.05 6.11 5.78
C ILE A 139 -9.53 5.08 6.81
N LEU A 140 -8.66 4.15 7.23
CA LEU A 140 -8.97 3.17 8.27
C LEU A 140 -9.41 3.88 9.55
N ALA A 141 -8.63 4.85 10.04
CA ALA A 141 -8.97 5.60 11.24
C ALA A 141 -10.31 6.36 11.09
N SER A 142 -10.56 6.94 9.91
CA SER A 142 -11.82 7.61 9.57
C SER A 142 -13.01 6.66 9.58
N LEU A 143 -12.84 5.44 9.07
CA LEU A 143 -13.87 4.39 9.09
C LEU A 143 -14.21 3.98 10.52
N LEU A 144 -13.18 3.70 11.35
CA LEU A 144 -13.37 3.29 12.74
C LEU A 144 -14.08 4.39 13.56
N LEU A 145 -13.77 5.66 13.29
CA LEU A 145 -14.51 6.80 13.84
C LEU A 145 -15.96 6.85 13.36
N ALA A 146 -16.19 6.64 12.06
CA ALA A 146 -17.54 6.64 11.49
C ALA A 146 -18.41 5.50 12.07
N TYR A 147 -17.80 4.38 12.45
CA TYR A 147 -18.46 3.26 13.13
C TYR A 147 -18.73 3.53 14.62
N LYS A 148 -18.37 4.73 15.12
CA LYS A 148 -18.57 5.17 16.51
C LYS A 148 -17.89 4.25 17.54
N LEU A 149 -16.73 3.71 17.19
CA LEU A 149 -15.95 2.89 18.11
C LEU A 149 -15.33 3.74 19.23
N PRO A 150 -15.11 3.16 20.43
CA PRO A 150 -14.41 3.87 21.49
C PRO A 150 -12.98 4.21 21.04
N LYS A 151 -12.48 5.38 21.45
CA LYS A 151 -11.18 5.91 21.02
C LYS A 151 -10.03 4.92 21.22
N VAL A 152 -10.06 4.14 22.31
CA VAL A 152 -9.06 3.10 22.61
C VAL A 152 -8.95 2.09 21.47
N ASN A 153 -10.08 1.58 20.96
CA ASN A 153 -10.08 0.60 19.88
C ASN A 153 -9.56 1.19 18.57
N ILE A 154 -9.84 2.47 18.32
CA ILE A 154 -9.33 3.17 17.13
C ILE A 154 -7.80 3.29 17.21
N VAL A 155 -7.28 3.73 18.37
CA VAL A 155 -5.83 3.85 18.59
C VAL A 155 -5.13 2.49 18.51
N ILE A 156 -5.71 1.44 19.10
CA ILE A 156 -5.18 0.07 18.98
C ILE A 156 -5.16 -0.37 17.51
N GLY A 157 -6.24 -0.13 16.76
CA GLY A 157 -6.30 -0.44 15.33
C GLY A 157 -5.20 0.27 14.54
N ILE A 158 -5.00 1.57 14.76
CA ILE A 158 -3.94 2.35 14.10
C ILE A 158 -2.55 1.81 14.46
N LEU A 159 -2.31 1.51 15.74
CA LEU A 159 -1.02 0.99 16.20
C LEU A 159 -0.69 -0.35 15.55
N VAL A 160 -1.65 -1.29 15.57
CA VAL A 160 -1.47 -2.62 14.97
C VAL A 160 -1.27 -2.50 13.46
N PHE A 161 -2.08 -1.71 12.75
CA PHE A 161 -1.91 -1.49 11.32
C PHE A 161 -0.54 -0.89 10.97
N SER A 162 -0.10 0.12 11.73
CA SER A 162 1.20 0.77 11.54
C SER A 162 2.39 -0.17 11.77
N LEU A 163 2.21 -1.25 12.52
CA LEU A 163 3.25 -2.27 12.74
C LEU A 163 3.36 -3.27 11.60
N MET A 164 2.33 -3.46 10.78
CA MET A 164 2.33 -4.52 9.76
C MET A 164 3.43 -4.32 8.71
N ALA A 165 3.65 -3.09 8.28
CA ALA A 165 4.68 -2.79 7.27
C ALA A 165 6.11 -2.98 7.77
N PRO A 166 6.51 -2.42 8.94
CA PRO A 166 7.79 -2.76 9.54
C PRO A 166 7.97 -4.26 9.78
N LEU A 167 6.92 -4.97 10.21
CA LEU A 167 6.99 -6.41 10.44
C LEU A 167 7.19 -7.19 9.14
N GLY A 168 6.54 -6.79 8.05
CA GLY A 168 6.72 -7.38 6.73
C GLY A 168 8.16 -7.25 6.23
N ALA A 169 8.70 -6.03 6.28
CA ALA A 169 10.09 -5.76 5.91
C ALA A 169 11.10 -6.47 6.82
N PHE A 170 10.82 -6.53 8.12
CA PHE A 170 11.65 -7.25 9.08
C PHE A 170 11.63 -8.76 8.81
N TRP A 171 10.47 -9.32 8.48
CA TRP A 171 10.36 -10.72 8.11
C TRP A 171 11.15 -11.04 6.84
N GLY A 172 11.07 -10.17 5.82
CA GLY A 172 11.89 -10.26 4.61
C GLY A 172 13.38 -10.33 4.90
N SER A 173 13.86 -9.55 5.88
CA SER A 173 15.30 -9.47 6.22
C SER A 173 15.92 -10.77 6.76
N PHE A 174 15.11 -11.77 7.14
CA PHE A 174 15.60 -13.07 7.58
C PHE A 174 15.82 -14.06 6.43
N ILE A 175 15.35 -13.76 5.22
CA ILE A 175 15.40 -14.65 4.07
C ILE A 175 16.45 -14.12 3.10
N SER A 176 17.45 -14.94 2.76
CA SER A 176 18.50 -14.53 1.83
C SER A 176 17.93 -14.29 0.41
N GLU A 177 18.36 -13.19 -0.20
CA GLU A 177 17.92 -12.70 -1.51
C GLU A 177 18.09 -13.73 -2.64
N ASP A 178 19.19 -14.49 -2.62
CA ASP A 178 19.51 -15.50 -3.63
C ASP A 178 18.60 -16.75 -3.57
N THR A 179 17.74 -16.87 -2.55
CA THR A 179 16.90 -18.04 -2.39
C THR A 179 15.67 -17.97 -3.30
N GLN A 180 15.28 -19.11 -3.85
CA GLN A 180 14.04 -19.22 -4.64
C GLN A 180 12.81 -18.73 -3.84
N ILE A 181 12.78 -19.01 -2.52
CA ILE A 181 11.69 -18.58 -1.64
C ILE A 181 11.60 -17.05 -1.55
N PHE A 182 12.74 -16.34 -1.48
CA PHE A 182 12.75 -14.88 -1.48
C PHE A 182 12.16 -14.34 -2.78
N LYS A 183 12.65 -14.82 -3.94
CA LYS A 183 12.15 -14.39 -5.26
C LYS A 183 10.65 -14.66 -5.42
N GLN A 184 10.17 -15.79 -4.94
CA GLN A 184 8.74 -16.15 -4.96
C GLN A 184 7.89 -15.20 -4.09
N LEU A 185 8.33 -14.89 -2.87
CA LEU A 185 7.63 -13.96 -1.99
C LEU A 185 7.71 -12.51 -2.48
N MET A 186 8.83 -12.11 -3.07
CA MET A 186 8.97 -10.83 -3.76
C MET A 186 8.00 -10.75 -4.94
N ALA A 187 7.88 -11.80 -5.76
CA ALA A 187 6.92 -11.85 -6.85
C ALA A 187 5.48 -11.68 -6.35
N VAL A 188 5.10 -12.36 -5.26
CA VAL A 188 3.78 -12.16 -4.61
C VAL A 188 3.61 -10.70 -4.18
N SER A 189 4.62 -10.10 -3.57
CA SER A 189 4.59 -8.69 -3.12
C SER A 189 4.41 -7.73 -4.29
N VAL A 190 5.13 -7.95 -5.38
CA VAL A 190 4.98 -7.18 -6.63
C VAL A 190 3.58 -7.36 -7.22
N GLY A 191 3.05 -8.58 -7.24
CA GLY A 191 1.69 -8.86 -7.69
C GLY A 191 0.62 -8.08 -6.91
N ILE A 192 0.77 -8.02 -5.58
CA ILE A 192 -0.09 -7.22 -4.70
C ILE A 192 -0.08 -5.75 -5.09
N ILE A 193 1.12 -5.17 -5.27
CA ILE A 193 1.29 -3.76 -5.63
C ILE A 193 0.70 -3.48 -7.01
N LEU A 194 0.92 -4.37 -7.98
CA LEU A 194 0.37 -4.23 -9.34
C LEU A 194 -1.16 -4.19 -9.32
N HIS A 195 -1.81 -5.10 -8.57
CA HIS A 195 -3.26 -5.07 -8.42
C HIS A 195 -3.73 -3.76 -7.82
N LEU A 196 -3.23 -3.43 -6.63
CA LEU A 196 -3.58 -2.22 -5.90
C LEU A 196 -3.44 -0.96 -6.77
N SER A 197 -2.27 -0.78 -7.38
CA SER A 197 -1.99 0.38 -8.22
C SER A 197 -2.92 0.46 -9.43
N THR A 198 -3.16 -0.66 -10.12
CA THR A 198 -4.04 -0.65 -11.29
C THR A 198 -5.49 -0.40 -10.91
N THR A 199 -5.99 -0.99 -9.82
CA THR A 199 -7.33 -0.70 -9.29
C THR A 199 -7.49 0.78 -8.93
N ILE A 200 -6.52 1.38 -8.23
CA ILE A 200 -6.52 2.83 -7.91
C ILE A 200 -6.57 3.68 -9.19
N LEU A 201 -5.85 3.29 -10.24
CA LEU A 201 -5.79 4.01 -11.51
C LEU A 201 -7.11 3.94 -12.31
N PHE A 202 -7.73 2.76 -12.37
CA PHE A 202 -8.83 2.49 -13.31
C PHE A 202 -10.23 2.52 -12.68
N GLU A 203 -10.43 2.02 -11.46
CA GLU A 203 -11.76 1.95 -10.83
C GLU A 203 -12.29 3.33 -10.42
N ASN A 204 -11.39 4.28 -10.26
CA ASN A 204 -11.71 5.66 -9.95
C ASN A 204 -12.31 6.46 -11.15
N ASN A 205 -12.55 5.84 -12.31
CA ASN A 205 -13.12 6.48 -13.51
C ASN A 205 -14.51 5.92 -13.87
N GLU A 206 -15.49 6.12 -12.99
CA GLU A 206 -16.89 5.67 -13.19
C GLU A 206 -17.61 6.24 -14.44
N GLU A 207 -17.05 7.24 -15.15
CA GLU A 207 -17.77 7.97 -16.22
C GLU A 207 -17.01 8.05 -17.56
N HIS A 208 -15.96 7.26 -17.79
CA HIS A 208 -15.11 7.28 -19.02
C HIS A 208 -14.50 8.64 -19.42
N LEU A 209 -14.80 9.72 -18.71
CA LEU A 209 -14.21 11.05 -18.87
C LEU A 209 -12.93 11.14 -18.05
N ILE A 210 -11.84 11.59 -18.68
CA ILE A 210 -10.57 11.83 -18.01
C ILE A 210 -10.76 12.94 -16.95
N LYS A 211 -10.79 12.55 -15.67
CA LYS A 211 -10.85 13.50 -14.56
C LYS A 211 -9.44 14.06 -14.34
N TRP A 212 -9.15 15.26 -14.85
CA TRP A 212 -7.85 15.95 -14.70
C TRP A 212 -7.34 16.03 -13.25
N LYS A 213 -8.26 16.12 -12.28
CA LYS A 213 -7.95 16.07 -10.83
C LYS A 213 -7.31 14.77 -10.35
N LYS A 214 -7.36 13.70 -11.16
CA LYS A 214 -6.73 12.39 -10.90
C LYS A 214 -5.55 12.16 -11.83
N LEU A 215 -5.69 12.50 -13.11
CA LEU A 215 -4.63 12.33 -14.11
C LEU A 215 -3.36 13.10 -13.73
N PHE A 216 -3.47 14.37 -13.30
CA PHE A 216 -2.28 15.16 -12.97
C PHE A 216 -1.50 14.59 -11.77
N PRO A 217 -2.13 14.22 -10.65
CA PRO A 217 -1.47 13.46 -9.59
C PRO A 217 -0.82 12.15 -10.08
N MET A 218 -1.48 11.39 -10.95
CA MET A 218 -0.91 10.14 -11.48
C MET A 218 0.36 10.39 -12.30
N LEU A 219 0.31 11.35 -13.23
CA LEU A 219 1.46 11.74 -14.05
C LEU A 219 2.60 12.27 -13.18
N ALA A 220 2.29 13.07 -12.15
CA ALA A 220 3.29 13.58 -11.22
C ALA A 220 3.96 12.44 -10.42
N GLY A 221 3.18 11.43 -9.99
CA GLY A 221 3.71 10.25 -9.31
C GLY A 221 4.63 9.43 -10.22
N ALA A 222 4.20 9.16 -11.45
CA ALA A 222 5.02 8.44 -12.42
C ALA A 222 6.30 9.20 -12.80
N LEU A 223 6.21 10.52 -12.99
CA LEU A 223 7.37 11.37 -13.27
C LEU A 223 8.37 11.37 -12.11
N LEU A 224 7.88 11.47 -10.87
CA LEU A 224 8.75 11.43 -9.69
C LEU A 224 9.46 10.07 -9.57
N ALA A 225 8.78 8.97 -9.89
CA ALA A 225 9.41 7.65 -9.93
C ALA A 225 10.47 7.56 -11.05
N LEU A 226 10.21 8.11 -12.24
CA LEU A 226 11.22 8.17 -13.32
C LEU A 226 12.47 8.96 -12.91
N LEU A 227 12.32 10.06 -12.16
CA LEU A 227 13.45 10.83 -11.66
C LEU A 227 14.34 10.02 -10.70
N THR A 228 13.80 9.00 -10.02
CA THR A 228 14.61 8.11 -9.18
C THR A 228 15.58 7.25 -10.01
N LEU A 229 15.27 6.99 -11.28
CA LEU A 229 16.13 6.24 -12.19
C LEU A 229 17.37 7.05 -12.62
N ILE A 230 17.29 8.39 -12.60
CA ILE A 230 18.40 9.27 -13.00
C ILE A 230 19.50 9.31 -11.92
N GLY A 231 19.18 8.85 -10.71
CA GLY A 231 20.15 8.70 -9.63
C GLY A 231 20.96 7.41 -9.66
N HIS A 232 20.62 6.46 -10.54
CA HIS A 232 21.32 5.20 -10.79
C HIS A 232 22.40 5.34 -11.88
#